data_AF-A0AA36GYB9-F1
#
_entry.id   AF-A0AA36GYB9-F1
#
_cell.length_a   1.000
_cell.length_b   1.000
_cell.length_c   1.000
_cell.angle_alpha   90.00
_cell.angle_beta   90.00
_cell.angle_gamma   90.00
#
_symmetry.space_group_name_H-M   'P 1'
#
loop_
_entity.id
_entity.type
_entity.pdbx_description
1 polymer ?
#
loop_
_entity_poly.entity_id
_entity_poly.type
_entity_poly.pdbx_seq_one_letter_code
_entity_poly.pdbx_strand_id
1 'polypeptide(L)'
;MQVTPGYEPSVTTCSPSLLTGNDYFWDLVLSHNFYYNGLPEGYRLLHTSIGDIILKRAIDTRMNECSLVSIDSDNDDAANPANHNDLYNPDQSDDEKCLRHFNDTIYYDSTEKRYVVTLPFKADPSTIPENHALAFSRLCNQLRTLQENPTYLGKYHAVIEDQLQRNIIEEVPLEEIHQPCHYLSHHGVLKKDDKDLKIRCVYDGSAKMKGQMSLNEALHRGPVLLPDLVGILLRTRLCKILISSDIEKAFLMVGLNHKSRE
;
A
#
# COMPACT_ATOMS: atom_id res chain seq x y z
N MET A 1 29.20 -44.61 -18.29
CA MET A 1 28.35 -43.41 -18.08
C MET A 1 29.17 -42.19 -18.45
N GLN A 2 29.00 -41.68 -19.67
CA GLN A 2 29.55 -40.39 -20.06
C GLN A 2 28.60 -39.31 -19.58
N VAL A 3 29.14 -38.35 -18.81
CA VAL A 3 28.42 -37.16 -18.37
C VAL A 3 28.54 -36.14 -19.50
N THR A 4 27.43 -35.85 -20.19
CA THR A 4 27.32 -34.70 -21.11
C THR A 4 27.47 -33.40 -20.32
N PRO A 5 28.33 -32.46 -20.72
CA PRO A 5 28.40 -31.15 -20.09
C PRO A 5 27.14 -30.36 -20.39
N GLY A 6 26.56 -29.75 -19.34
CA GLY A 6 25.37 -28.93 -19.40
C GLY A 6 25.54 -27.71 -20.31
N TYR A 7 24.52 -27.46 -21.11
CA TYR A 7 24.32 -26.23 -21.85
C TYR A 7 24.00 -25.11 -20.86
N GLU A 8 24.95 -24.23 -20.56
CA GLU A 8 24.65 -22.97 -19.87
C GLU A 8 23.88 -22.06 -20.84
N PRO A 9 22.65 -21.62 -20.51
CA PRO A 9 21.96 -20.64 -21.34
C PRO A 9 22.69 -19.30 -21.24
N SER A 10 23.38 -18.91 -22.31
CA SER A 10 23.91 -17.56 -22.46
C SER A 10 22.74 -16.58 -22.37
N VAL A 11 22.68 -15.79 -21.30
CA VAL A 11 21.73 -14.67 -21.19
C VAL A 11 22.19 -13.59 -22.16
N THR A 12 21.72 -13.66 -23.40
CA THR A 12 21.86 -12.56 -24.36
C THR A 12 21.04 -11.38 -23.83
N THR A 13 21.72 -10.32 -23.42
CA THR A 13 21.08 -9.06 -23.03
C THR A 13 20.45 -8.44 -24.29
N CYS A 14 19.15 -8.70 -24.50
CA CYS A 14 18.40 -8.08 -25.57
C CYS A 14 17.98 -6.66 -25.14
N SER A 15 18.40 -5.65 -25.90
CA SER A 15 17.90 -4.28 -25.75
C SER A 15 16.62 -4.17 -26.58
N PRO A 16 15.45 -3.83 -25.98
CA PRO A 16 14.22 -3.70 -26.74
C PRO A 16 14.40 -2.61 -27.81
N SER A 17 14.29 -3.01 -29.09
CA SER A 17 14.47 -2.09 -30.22
C SER A 17 13.19 -1.33 -30.57
N LEU A 18 12.04 -1.79 -30.06
CA LEU A 18 10.74 -1.22 -30.32
C LEU A 18 9.83 -1.44 -29.10
N LEU A 19 9.20 -0.38 -28.62
CA LEU A 19 8.16 -0.42 -27.58
C LEU A 19 6.86 0.08 -28.21
N THR A 20 5.83 -0.76 -28.21
CA THR A 20 4.50 -0.42 -28.72
C THR A 20 3.50 -0.35 -27.57
N GLY A 21 2.55 0.59 -27.66
CA GLY A 21 1.40 0.60 -26.76
C GLY A 21 0.52 -0.63 -26.96
N ASN A 22 -0.25 -1.00 -25.93
CA ASN A 22 -1.15 -2.16 -25.98
C ASN A 22 -2.30 -1.97 -26.99
N ASP A 23 -2.72 -0.73 -27.16
CA ASP A 23 -3.63 -0.26 -28.20
C ASP A 23 -3.16 -0.59 -29.61
N TYR A 24 -1.85 -0.51 -29.88
CA TYR A 24 -1.25 -0.86 -31.17
C TYR A 24 -0.68 -2.28 -31.24
N PHE A 25 -0.60 -2.98 -30.10
CA PHE A 25 0.01 -4.33 -30.04
C PHE A 25 -0.78 -5.32 -30.89
N TRP A 26 -2.11 -5.30 -30.81
CA TRP A 26 -2.93 -6.23 -31.57
C TRP A 26 -2.97 -5.90 -33.06
N ASP A 27 -2.86 -4.63 -33.46
CA ASP A 27 -2.69 -4.25 -34.86
C ASP A 27 -1.35 -4.72 -35.44
N LEU A 28 -0.30 -4.75 -34.60
CA LEU A 28 1.00 -5.26 -34.98
C LEU A 28 0.96 -6.79 -35.16
N VAL A 29 0.35 -7.48 -34.20
CA VAL A 29 0.29 -8.94 -34.13
C VAL A 29 -0.70 -9.52 -35.14
N LEU A 30 -1.92 -8.99 -35.23
CA LEU A 30 -3.02 -9.46 -36.07
C LEU A 30 -3.03 -8.75 -37.43
N SER A 31 -1.90 -8.85 -38.14
CA SER A 31 -1.80 -8.29 -39.50
C SER A 31 -2.82 -8.90 -40.47
N HIS A 32 -3.08 -8.23 -41.58
CA HIS A 32 -3.99 -8.71 -42.64
C HIS A 32 -3.65 -10.11 -43.19
N ASN A 33 -2.39 -10.56 -43.04
CA ASN A 33 -1.91 -11.88 -43.47
C ASN A 33 -1.55 -12.78 -42.27
N PHE A 34 -2.18 -12.55 -41.11
CA PHE A 34 -1.93 -13.32 -39.91
C PHE A 34 -2.16 -14.82 -40.14
N TYR A 35 -1.14 -15.62 -39.84
CA TYR A 35 -1.27 -17.07 -39.71
C TYR A 35 -0.50 -17.55 -38.48
N TYR A 36 -0.93 -18.70 -37.97
CA TYR A 36 -0.21 -19.41 -36.92
C TYR A 36 0.03 -20.85 -37.36
N ASN A 37 1.26 -21.34 -37.17
CA ASN A 37 1.65 -22.71 -37.46
C ASN A 37 2.28 -23.37 -36.22
N GLY A 38 1.91 -24.61 -35.96
CA GLY A 38 2.58 -25.43 -34.95
C GLY A 38 3.92 -25.95 -35.47
N LEU A 39 4.97 -25.86 -34.66
CA LEU A 39 6.28 -26.42 -34.93
C LEU A 39 6.55 -27.63 -34.01
N PRO A 40 7.52 -28.50 -34.34
CA PRO A 40 7.97 -29.57 -33.45
C PRO A 40 8.40 -29.04 -32.08
N GLU A 41 8.44 -29.90 -31.05
CA GLU A 41 8.85 -29.53 -29.68
C GLU A 41 7.97 -28.47 -28.99
N GLY A 42 6.75 -28.23 -29.49
CA GLY A 42 5.76 -27.33 -28.88
C GLY A 42 5.95 -25.84 -29.20
N TYR A 43 6.89 -25.51 -30.09
CA TYR A 43 7.04 -24.16 -30.62
C TYR A 43 5.90 -23.81 -31.59
N ARG A 44 5.67 -22.53 -31.80
CA ARG A 44 4.67 -21.98 -32.70
C ARG A 44 5.29 -20.84 -33.49
N LEU A 45 4.97 -20.77 -34.77
CA LEU A 45 5.33 -19.66 -35.65
C LEU A 45 4.10 -18.77 -35.82
N LEU A 46 4.27 -17.48 -35.58
CA LEU A 46 3.22 -16.47 -35.69
C LEU A 46 3.65 -15.41 -36.71
N HIS A 47 2.92 -15.27 -37.80
CA HIS A 47 3.20 -14.23 -38.78
C HIS A 47 2.51 -12.93 -38.37
N THR A 48 3.31 -11.89 -38.13
CA THR A 48 2.85 -10.55 -37.73
C THR A 48 3.25 -9.52 -38.79
N SER A 49 2.76 -8.28 -38.65
CA SER A 49 3.09 -7.19 -39.58
C SER A 49 4.58 -6.83 -39.62
N ILE A 50 5.32 -7.21 -38.57
CA ILE A 50 6.77 -7.03 -38.46
C ILE A 50 7.56 -8.29 -38.80
N GLY A 51 6.89 -9.34 -39.27
CA GLY A 51 7.48 -10.61 -39.65
C GLY A 51 7.13 -11.75 -38.70
N ASP A 52 7.86 -12.85 -38.84
CA ASP A 52 7.61 -14.09 -38.12
C ASP A 52 8.15 -14.04 -36.68
N ILE A 53 7.31 -14.41 -35.71
CA ILE A 53 7.63 -14.51 -34.29
C ILE A 53 7.52 -15.98 -33.86
N ILE A 54 8.55 -16.52 -33.20
CA ILE A 54 8.54 -17.89 -32.67
C ILE A 54 8.21 -17.86 -31.18
N LEU A 55 7.23 -18.67 -30.78
CA LEU A 55 6.69 -18.74 -29.42
C LEU A 55 6.75 -20.17 -28.91
N LYS A 56 7.19 -20.36 -27.66
CA LYS A 56 7.20 -21.69 -27.03
C LYS A 56 5.87 -22.03 -26.32
N ARG A 57 5.02 -21.04 -26.09
CA ARG A 57 3.76 -21.15 -25.33
C ARG A 57 2.60 -20.63 -26.17
N ALA A 58 1.39 -21.10 -25.91
CA ALA A 58 0.21 -20.71 -26.69
C ALA A 58 -0.10 -19.25 -26.37
N ILE A 59 -0.36 -18.44 -27.39
CA ILE A 59 -1.12 -17.21 -27.17
C ILE A 59 -2.55 -17.67 -26.93
N ASP A 60 -3.02 -17.53 -25.69
CA ASP A 60 -4.40 -17.79 -25.37
C ASP A 60 -5.22 -16.57 -25.82
N THR A 61 -5.83 -16.67 -27.00
CA THR A 61 -6.72 -15.61 -27.52
C THR A 61 -8.03 -15.52 -26.76
N ARG A 62 -8.31 -16.43 -25.82
CA ARG A 62 -9.47 -16.40 -24.93
C ARG A 62 -9.14 -15.80 -23.55
N MET A 63 -7.88 -15.49 -23.28
CA MET A 63 -7.45 -14.82 -22.04
C MET A 63 -6.66 -13.55 -22.36
N ASN A 64 -7.29 -12.39 -22.12
CA ASN A 64 -6.65 -11.08 -22.02
C ASN A 64 -5.73 -10.97 -20.78
N GLU A 65 -5.01 -12.04 -20.42
CA GLU A 65 -3.97 -11.98 -19.39
C GLU A 65 -2.58 -11.88 -20.05
N CYS A 66 -2.33 -10.72 -20.65
CA CYS A 66 -1.15 -10.00 -20.20
C CYS A 66 -1.42 -9.69 -18.74
N SER A 67 -0.52 -9.96 -17.78
CA SER A 67 -0.80 -9.66 -16.37
C SER A 67 -1.06 -8.16 -16.20
N LEU A 68 -2.35 -7.83 -16.28
CA LEU A 68 -2.97 -6.53 -16.23
C LEU A 68 -3.62 -6.55 -14.86
N VAL A 69 -3.14 -5.70 -13.96
CA VAL A 69 -3.96 -5.33 -12.81
C VAL A 69 -5.05 -4.45 -13.41
N SER A 70 -6.16 -5.04 -13.87
CA SER A 70 -7.36 -4.28 -14.19
C SER A 70 -7.92 -3.79 -12.87
N ILE A 71 -7.92 -2.47 -12.71
CA ILE A 71 -8.86 -1.84 -11.80
C ILE A 71 -10.15 -1.82 -12.61
N ASP A 72 -11.09 -2.73 -12.31
CA ASP A 72 -12.45 -2.65 -12.84
C ASP A 72 -13.06 -1.34 -12.33
N SER A 73 -13.02 -0.31 -13.16
CA SER A 73 -13.95 0.80 -13.09
C SER A 73 -14.95 0.59 -14.22
N ASP A 74 -16.09 -0.02 -13.89
CA ASP A 74 -17.27 -0.18 -14.76
C ASP A 74 -17.94 1.16 -15.13
N ASN A 75 -17.17 2.22 -15.42
CA ASN A 75 -17.70 3.42 -16.04
C ASN A 75 -16.68 4.04 -16.99
N ASP A 76 -17.14 4.17 -18.22
CA ASP A 76 -16.47 4.57 -19.45
C ASP A 76 -16.15 6.09 -19.49
N ASP A 77 -15.53 6.62 -18.42
CA ASP A 77 -15.23 8.06 -18.29
C ASP A 77 -13.79 8.44 -18.69
N ALA A 78 -12.95 7.46 -19.08
CA ALA A 78 -11.54 7.68 -19.42
C ALA A 78 -11.31 8.34 -20.80
N ALA A 79 -12.37 8.64 -21.57
CA ALA A 79 -12.28 9.22 -22.91
C ALA A 79 -12.52 10.74 -22.97
N ASN A 80 -12.81 11.42 -21.85
CA ASN A 80 -13.05 12.86 -21.85
C ASN A 80 -11.95 13.66 -21.10
N PRO A 81 -11.00 14.29 -21.81
CA PRO A 81 -9.96 15.11 -21.16
C PRO A 81 -10.50 16.37 -20.47
N ALA A 82 -11.78 16.72 -20.64
CA ALA A 82 -12.43 17.82 -19.94
C ALA A 82 -12.99 17.46 -18.54
N ASN A 83 -13.18 16.17 -18.23
CA ASN A 83 -13.83 15.71 -16.99
C ASN A 83 -12.86 15.02 -16.00
N HIS A 84 -11.54 15.07 -16.25
CA HIS A 84 -10.55 14.49 -15.33
C HIS A 84 -10.52 15.17 -13.94
N ASN A 85 -11.21 16.31 -13.78
CA ASN A 85 -11.41 16.99 -12.51
C ASN A 85 -12.63 16.49 -11.71
N ASP A 86 -13.56 15.73 -12.31
CA ASP A 86 -14.84 15.40 -11.67
C ASP A 86 -14.84 14.06 -10.89
N LEU A 87 -13.73 13.31 -10.91
CA LEU A 87 -13.51 12.13 -10.04
C LEU A 87 -12.85 12.48 -8.69
N TYR A 88 -12.63 13.76 -8.41
CA TYR A 88 -12.10 14.25 -7.14
C TYR A 88 -12.66 15.64 -6.86
N ASN A 89 -13.82 15.70 -6.22
CA ASN A 89 -14.27 16.92 -5.56
C ASN A 89 -14.35 16.68 -4.05
N PRO A 90 -13.23 16.53 -3.32
CA PRO A 90 -13.25 17.05 -1.96
C PRO A 90 -13.52 18.54 -2.12
N ASP A 91 -14.32 19.13 -1.23
CA ASP A 91 -14.35 20.58 -1.15
C ASP A 91 -12.89 21.06 -1.15
N GLN A 92 -12.41 21.68 -2.25
CA GLN A 92 -11.00 22.11 -2.38
C GLN A 92 -10.60 22.98 -1.19
N SER A 93 -11.59 23.67 -0.61
CA SER A 93 -11.54 24.36 0.66
C SER A 93 -11.03 23.50 1.83
N ASP A 94 -11.50 22.27 2.00
CA ASP A 94 -11.15 21.41 3.14
C ASP A 94 -9.78 20.75 2.98
N ASP A 95 -9.40 20.35 1.77
CA ASP A 95 -8.03 19.87 1.48
C ASP A 95 -7.02 21.00 1.68
N GLU A 96 -7.34 22.22 1.23
CA GLU A 96 -6.47 23.37 1.41
C GLU A 96 -6.36 23.77 2.89
N LYS A 97 -7.45 23.76 3.66
CA LYS A 97 -7.42 23.97 5.13
C LYS A 97 -6.58 22.92 5.82
N CYS A 98 -6.72 21.65 5.45
CA CYS A 98 -5.93 20.56 6.02
C CYS A 98 -4.43 20.73 5.73
N LEU A 99 -4.07 21.12 4.51
CA LEU A 99 -2.67 21.41 4.14
C LEU A 99 -2.11 22.63 4.87
N ARG A 100 -2.90 23.71 4.99
CA ARG A 100 -2.51 24.90 5.75
C ARG A 100 -2.27 24.53 7.21
N HIS A 101 -3.22 23.85 7.85
CA HIS A 101 -3.07 23.35 9.22
C HIS A 101 -1.82 22.47 9.39
N PHE A 102 -1.56 21.55 8.46
CA PHE A 102 -0.36 20.72 8.50
C PHE A 102 0.92 21.57 8.43
N ASN A 103 1.02 22.49 7.46
CA ASN A 103 2.20 23.35 7.29
C ASN A 103 2.42 24.30 8.47
N ASP A 104 1.34 24.78 9.08
CA ASP A 104 1.39 25.72 10.21
C ASP A 104 1.77 25.03 11.53
N THR A 105 1.53 23.73 11.65
CA THR A 105 1.68 22.99 12.91
C THR A 105 2.78 21.94 12.91
N ILE A 106 3.30 21.55 11.74
CA ILE A 106 4.44 20.65 11.65
C ILE A 106 5.71 21.33 12.15
N TYR A 107 6.49 20.63 12.96
CA TYR A 107 7.82 21.06 13.35
C TYR A 107 8.78 19.88 13.47
N TYR A 108 10.08 20.16 13.44
CA TYR A 108 11.11 19.15 13.68
C TYR A 108 11.53 19.20 15.14
N ASP A 109 11.37 18.09 15.85
CA ASP A 109 11.89 17.92 17.19
C ASP A 109 13.36 17.51 17.11
N SER A 110 14.27 18.40 17.51
CA SER A 110 15.71 18.16 17.49
C SER A 110 16.20 17.16 18.54
N THR A 111 15.44 17.00 19.64
CA THR A 111 15.77 16.09 20.74
C THR A 111 15.44 14.67 20.33
N GLU A 112 14.21 14.48 19.84
CA GLU A 112 13.67 13.19 19.39
C GLU A 112 14.04 12.87 17.93
N LYS A 113 14.68 13.81 17.23
CA LYS A 113 15.15 13.73 15.83
C LYS A 113 14.08 13.31 14.83
N ARG A 114 12.85 13.76 15.02
CA ARG A 114 11.69 13.40 14.20
C ARG A 114 10.80 14.60 13.89
N TYR A 115 10.06 14.51 12.79
CA TYR A 115 8.99 15.46 12.52
C TYR A 115 7.80 15.16 13.42
N VAL A 116 7.19 16.20 13.98
CA VAL A 116 6.00 16.11 14.82
C VAL A 116 4.85 16.80 14.11
N VAL A 117 3.70 16.12 14.01
CA VAL A 117 2.51 16.60 13.31
C VAL A 117 1.34 16.72 14.27
N THR A 118 0.42 17.64 13.97
CA THR A 118 -0.85 17.79 14.70
C THR A 118 -1.96 17.15 13.88
N LEU A 119 -2.84 16.40 14.54
CA LEU A 119 -3.97 15.75 13.86
C LEU A 119 -4.99 16.78 13.37
N PRO A 120 -5.42 16.72 12.10
CA PRO A 120 -6.35 17.69 11.54
C PRO A 120 -7.80 17.33 11.89
N PHE A 121 -8.21 17.61 13.13
CA PHE A 121 -9.60 17.37 13.56
C PHE A 121 -10.59 18.31 12.86
N LYS A 122 -11.74 17.76 12.46
CA LYS A 122 -12.86 18.50 11.83
C LYS A 122 -13.64 19.36 12.82
N ALA A 123 -13.63 18.96 14.08
CA ALA A 123 -14.32 19.60 15.19
C ALA A 123 -13.47 19.46 16.46
N ASP A 124 -13.98 19.98 17.58
CA ASP A 124 -13.34 19.81 18.88
C ASP A 124 -13.14 18.31 19.19
N PRO A 125 -11.90 17.83 19.44
CA PRO A 125 -11.60 16.43 19.76
C PRO A 125 -12.38 15.90 20.97
N SER A 126 -12.75 16.77 21.91
CA SER A 126 -13.54 16.41 23.09
C SER A 126 -14.95 15.89 22.74
N THR A 127 -15.40 16.08 21.50
CA THR A 127 -16.67 15.54 21.00
C THR A 127 -16.59 14.07 20.61
N ILE A 128 -15.38 13.50 20.50
CA ILE A 128 -15.18 12.08 20.20
C ILE A 128 -15.59 11.27 21.44
N PRO A 129 -16.58 10.38 21.33
CA PRO A 129 -17.08 9.64 22.48
C PRO A 129 -16.09 8.57 22.94
N GLU A 130 -16.11 8.30 24.24
CA GLU A 130 -15.36 7.21 24.86
C GLU A 130 -15.84 5.85 24.32
N ASN A 131 -14.90 4.97 23.97
CA ASN A 131 -15.15 3.63 23.43
C ASN A 131 -14.53 2.51 24.29
N HIS A 132 -14.23 2.78 25.57
CA HIS A 132 -13.49 1.88 26.46
C HIS A 132 -14.03 0.44 26.46
N ALA A 133 -15.33 0.27 26.65
CA ALA A 133 -15.95 -1.07 26.71
C ALA A 133 -15.70 -1.89 25.43
N LEU A 134 -15.71 -1.24 24.27
CA LEU A 134 -15.43 -1.87 22.98
C LEU A 134 -13.94 -2.24 22.87
N ALA A 135 -13.05 -1.30 23.17
CA ALA A 135 -11.62 -1.51 23.11
C ALA A 135 -11.15 -2.60 24.08
N PHE A 136 -11.65 -2.59 25.31
CA PHE A 136 -11.35 -3.58 26.33
C PHE A 136 -11.87 -4.98 25.94
N SER A 137 -13.10 -5.09 25.43
CA SER A 137 -13.64 -6.36 24.94
C SER A 137 -12.78 -6.95 23.82
N ARG A 138 -12.34 -6.11 22.87
CA ARG A 138 -11.43 -6.52 21.79
C ARG A 138 -10.08 -6.98 22.34
N LEU A 139 -9.50 -6.26 23.30
CA LEU A 139 -8.25 -6.64 23.96
C LEU A 139 -8.37 -8.01 24.64
N CYS A 140 -9.43 -8.25 25.42
CA CYS A 140 -9.64 -9.54 26.09
C CYS A 140 -9.75 -10.69 25.09
N ASN A 141 -10.48 -10.49 23.99
CA ASN A 141 -10.60 -11.51 22.94
C ASN A 141 -9.26 -11.75 22.24
N GLN A 142 -8.51 -10.70 21.91
CA GLN A 142 -7.17 -10.80 21.34
C GLN A 142 -6.22 -11.58 22.25
N LEU A 143 -6.21 -11.26 23.55
CA LEU A 143 -5.36 -11.92 24.54
C LEU A 143 -5.70 -13.40 24.68
N ARG A 144 -6.99 -13.77 24.69
CA ARG A 144 -7.41 -15.18 24.72
C ARG A 144 -6.81 -15.96 23.56
N THR A 145 -6.92 -15.43 22.34
CA THR A 145 -6.36 -16.06 21.13
C THR A 145 -4.83 -16.09 21.15
N LEU A 146 -4.17 -15.03 21.65
CA LEU A 146 -2.71 -15.01 21.75
C LEU A 146 -2.19 -16.01 22.80
N GLN A 147 -2.91 -16.19 23.91
CA GLN A 147 -2.54 -17.13 24.98
C GLN A 147 -2.58 -18.58 24.52
N GLU A 148 -3.42 -18.94 23.54
CA GLU A 148 -3.44 -20.27 22.94
C GLU A 148 -2.12 -20.63 22.22
N ASN A 149 -1.32 -19.63 21.83
CA ASN A 149 -0.02 -19.83 21.19
C ASN A 149 1.08 -18.98 21.86
N PRO A 150 1.86 -19.55 22.80
CA PRO A 150 2.91 -18.82 23.52
C PRO A 150 3.95 -18.15 22.60
N THR A 151 4.24 -18.75 21.44
CA THR A 151 5.16 -18.17 20.47
C THR A 151 4.60 -16.87 19.89
N TYR A 152 3.30 -16.83 19.61
CA TYR A 152 2.64 -15.64 19.07
C TYR A 152 2.51 -14.55 20.11
N LEU A 153 2.16 -14.91 21.35
CA LEU A 153 2.13 -13.96 22.47
C LEU A 153 3.50 -13.31 22.68
N GLY A 154 4.58 -14.10 22.66
CA GLY A 154 5.94 -13.59 22.79
C GLY A 154 6.32 -12.60 21.68
N LYS A 155 6.01 -12.92 20.41
CA LYS A 155 6.27 -11.99 19.29
C LYS A 155 5.40 -10.74 19.37
N TYR A 156 4.14 -10.87 19.79
CA TYR A 156 3.24 -9.74 19.97
C TYR A 156 3.76 -8.79 21.05
N HIS A 157 4.11 -9.33 22.22
CA HIS A 157 4.69 -8.57 23.32
C HIS A 157 5.99 -7.86 22.89
N ALA A 158 6.87 -8.55 22.17
CA ALA A 158 8.10 -7.95 21.65
C ALA A 158 7.86 -6.74 20.71
N VAL A 159 6.74 -6.72 19.96
CA VAL A 159 6.39 -5.56 19.13
C VAL A 159 5.98 -4.36 19.99
N ILE A 160 5.21 -4.57 21.05
CA ILE A 160 4.80 -3.50 21.97
C ILE A 160 6.02 -2.98 22.74
N GLU A 161 6.89 -3.87 23.22
CA GLU A 161 8.15 -3.49 23.89
C GLU A 161 9.09 -2.71 22.97
N ASP A 162 9.26 -3.13 21.70
CA ASP A 162 10.08 -2.39 20.72
C ASP A 162 9.51 -0.99 20.46
N GLN A 163 8.19 -0.83 20.44
CA GLN A 163 7.56 0.48 20.30
C GLN A 163 7.77 1.36 21.53
N LEU A 164 7.67 0.79 22.73
CA LEU A 164 7.92 1.51 23.99
C LEU A 164 9.38 1.97 24.07
N GLN A 165 10.33 1.07 23.78
CA GLN A 165 11.78 1.37 23.77
C GLN A 165 12.18 2.43 22.75
N ARG A 166 11.44 2.53 21.63
CA ARG A 166 11.66 3.53 20.58
C ARG A 166 10.91 4.84 20.83
N ASN A 167 10.25 5.01 21.97
CA ASN A 167 9.40 6.16 22.26
C ASN A 167 8.35 6.38 21.15
N ILE A 168 7.79 5.31 20.60
CA ILE A 168 6.66 5.33 19.65
C ILE A 168 5.34 5.33 20.43
N ILE A 169 5.29 4.59 21.53
CA ILE A 169 4.21 4.59 22.52
C ILE A 169 4.79 4.96 23.88
N GLU A 170 3.94 5.39 24.81
CA GLU A 170 4.31 5.72 26.18
C GLU A 170 3.29 5.14 27.17
N GLU A 171 3.68 4.96 28.43
CA GLU A 171 2.74 4.62 29.49
C GLU A 171 1.92 5.86 29.85
N VAL A 172 0.60 5.72 29.89
CA VAL A 172 -0.30 6.81 30.29
C VAL A 172 -0.11 7.10 31.79
N PRO A 173 0.14 8.35 32.21
CA PRO A 173 0.25 8.72 33.62
C PRO A 173 -1.01 8.35 34.41
N LEU A 174 -0.84 7.96 35.68
CA LEU A 174 -1.96 7.51 36.54
C LEU A 174 -3.03 8.60 36.70
N GLU A 175 -2.62 9.86 36.64
CA GLU A 175 -3.47 11.05 36.74
C GLU A 175 -4.36 11.24 35.50
N GLU A 176 -3.98 10.68 34.36
CA GLU A 176 -4.67 10.81 33.08
C GLU A 176 -5.64 9.65 32.79
N ILE A 177 -5.51 8.52 33.50
CA ILE A 177 -6.32 7.31 33.28
C ILE A 177 -7.83 7.57 33.36
N HIS A 178 -8.26 8.53 34.19
CA HIS A 178 -9.67 8.86 34.40
C HIS A 178 -10.16 10.06 33.58
N GLN A 179 -9.30 10.64 32.74
CA GLN A 179 -9.70 11.74 31.86
C GLN A 179 -10.49 11.21 30.65
N PRO A 180 -11.43 12.00 30.11
CA PRO A 180 -12.15 11.62 28.89
C PRO A 180 -11.15 11.34 27.77
N CYS A 181 -11.17 10.12 27.23
CA CYS A 181 -10.28 9.72 26.16
C CYS A 181 -10.94 8.75 25.18
N HIS A 182 -10.33 8.59 24.02
CA HIS A 182 -10.73 7.63 23.01
C HIS A 182 -9.66 6.55 22.85
N TYR A 183 -10.04 5.28 22.98
CA TYR A 183 -9.11 4.16 22.95
C TYR A 183 -8.91 3.63 21.53
N LEU A 184 -7.65 3.59 21.08
CA LEU A 184 -7.24 2.93 19.85
C LEU A 184 -7.14 1.42 20.09
N SER A 185 -8.20 0.69 19.74
CA SER A 185 -8.15 -0.78 19.79
C SER A 185 -7.09 -1.31 18.83
N HIS A 186 -6.39 -2.37 19.21
CA HIS A 186 -5.31 -2.93 18.40
C HIS A 186 -5.40 -4.46 18.31
N HIS A 187 -4.86 -5.02 17.23
CA HIS A 187 -4.82 -6.47 17.02
C HIS A 187 -3.56 -6.91 16.28
N GLY A 188 -3.14 -8.16 16.51
CA GLY A 188 -2.00 -8.76 15.83
C GLY A 188 -2.41 -9.44 14.53
N VAL A 189 -1.88 -8.98 13.39
CA VAL A 189 -2.04 -9.63 12.08
C VAL A 189 -0.84 -10.54 11.83
N LEU A 190 -1.12 -11.81 11.59
CA LEU A 190 -0.10 -12.82 11.30
C LEU A 190 0.24 -12.81 9.82
N LYS A 191 1.53 -12.75 9.53
CA LYS A 191 2.08 -13.03 8.21
C LYS A 191 2.93 -14.30 8.31
N LYS A 192 2.45 -15.38 7.71
CA LYS A 192 3.25 -16.60 7.50
C LYS A 192 4.14 -16.35 6.28
N ASP A 193 5.41 -16.03 6.52
CA ASP A 193 6.44 -16.17 5.49
C ASP A 193 7.07 -17.57 5.66
N ASP A 194 7.49 -18.20 4.56
CA ASP A 194 7.98 -19.60 4.51
C ASP A 194 9.13 -19.94 5.48
N LYS A 195 9.75 -18.94 6.12
CA LYS A 195 10.88 -19.10 7.04
C LYS A 195 10.66 -18.49 8.42
N ASP A 196 9.68 -17.60 8.58
CA ASP A 196 9.49 -16.87 9.83
C ASP A 196 8.05 -16.40 10.04
N LEU A 197 7.58 -16.56 11.28
CA LEU A 197 6.31 -15.99 11.74
C LEU A 197 6.51 -14.51 12.05
N LYS A 198 5.97 -13.61 11.21
CA LYS A 198 5.97 -12.18 11.50
C LYS A 198 4.59 -11.76 11.99
N ILE A 199 4.56 -10.92 13.02
CA ILE A 199 3.33 -10.30 13.52
C ILE A 199 3.42 -8.80 13.34
N ARG A 200 2.32 -8.19 12.93
CA ARG A 200 2.17 -6.73 12.84
C ARG A 200 1.06 -6.31 13.80
N CYS A 201 1.35 -5.37 14.69
CA CYS A 201 0.31 -4.73 15.49
C CYS A 201 -0.40 -3.68 14.62
N VAL A 202 -1.72 -3.79 14.51
CA VAL A 202 -2.56 -2.88 13.74
C VAL A 202 -3.49 -2.15 14.70
N TYR A 203 -3.50 -0.82 14.62
CA TYR A 203 -4.39 0.05 15.38
C TYR A 203 -5.62 0.39 14.54
N ASP A 204 -6.81 0.19 15.10
CA ASP A 204 -8.08 0.43 14.44
C ASP A 204 -8.66 1.78 14.89
N GLY A 205 -8.35 2.83 14.12
CA GLY A 205 -8.93 4.17 14.27
C GLY A 205 -10.38 4.30 13.80
N SER A 206 -10.96 3.23 13.25
CA SER A 206 -12.38 3.19 12.88
C SER A 206 -13.26 2.58 13.98
N ALA A 207 -12.65 2.11 15.07
CA ALA A 207 -13.34 1.50 16.20
C ALA A 207 -14.28 2.49 16.90
N LYS A 208 -15.59 2.25 16.81
CA LYS A 208 -16.63 3.09 17.42
C LYS A 208 -17.83 2.27 17.88
N MET A 209 -18.56 2.78 18.87
CA MET A 209 -19.85 2.19 19.23
C MET A 209 -20.91 2.53 18.15
N LYS A 210 -22.00 1.75 18.12
CA LYS A 210 -23.07 1.94 17.14
C LYS A 210 -23.68 3.34 17.29
N GLY A 211 -23.70 4.11 16.20
CA GLY A 211 -24.26 5.46 16.16
C GLY A 211 -23.32 6.56 16.69
N GLN A 212 -22.08 6.21 17.05
CA GLN A 212 -21.05 7.16 17.46
C GLN A 212 -20.06 7.43 16.32
N MET A 213 -19.26 8.49 16.49
CA MET A 213 -18.17 8.87 15.57
C MET A 213 -16.87 8.14 15.96
N SER A 214 -16.09 7.70 14.97
CA SER A 214 -14.73 7.19 15.20
C SER A 214 -13.67 8.29 15.09
N LEU A 215 -12.45 8.01 15.55
CA LEU A 215 -11.29 8.87 15.32
C LEU A 215 -11.10 9.20 13.83
N ASN A 216 -11.15 8.19 12.95
CA ASN A 216 -11.00 8.41 11.50
C ASN A 216 -12.08 9.32 10.91
N GLU A 217 -13.30 9.28 11.45
CA GLU A 217 -14.39 10.16 11.01
C GLU A 217 -14.24 11.58 11.54
N ALA A 218 -13.64 11.74 12.73
CA ALA A 218 -13.35 13.03 13.34
C ALA A 218 -12.20 13.78 12.66
N LEU A 219 -11.36 13.08 11.89
CA LEU A 219 -10.21 13.67 11.19
C LEU A 219 -10.54 14.06 9.74
N HIS A 220 -9.95 15.15 9.26
CA HIS A 220 -9.87 15.43 7.84
C HIS A 220 -8.99 14.37 7.16
N ARG A 221 -9.46 13.83 6.03
CA ARG A 221 -8.69 12.87 5.22
C ARG A 221 -7.44 13.52 4.62
N GLY A 222 -7.54 14.81 4.31
CA GLY A 222 -6.54 15.55 3.55
C GLY A 222 -6.45 15.12 2.08
N PRO A 223 -5.62 15.84 1.30
CA PRO A 223 -5.47 15.57 -0.12
C PRO A 223 -4.69 14.27 -0.37
N VAL A 224 -4.94 13.66 -1.54
CA VAL A 224 -4.13 12.54 -2.02
C VAL A 224 -2.75 13.05 -2.47
N LEU A 225 -1.72 12.80 -1.66
CA LEU A 225 -0.33 13.16 -1.96
C LEU A 225 0.45 12.08 -2.71
N LEU A 226 -0.21 10.97 -3.07
CA LEU A 226 0.45 9.87 -3.79
C LEU A 226 0.76 10.29 -5.23
N PRO A 227 2.03 10.23 -5.67
CA PRO A 227 2.37 10.50 -7.06
C PRO A 227 1.74 9.47 -7.99
N ASP A 228 1.39 9.90 -9.21
CA ASP A 228 0.86 9.00 -10.23
C ASP A 228 1.83 7.84 -10.52
N LEU A 229 1.33 6.62 -10.35
CA LEU A 229 2.09 5.38 -10.50
C LEU A 229 2.59 5.22 -11.94
N VAL A 230 1.76 5.55 -12.94
CA VAL A 230 2.15 5.46 -14.35
C VAL A 230 3.30 6.42 -14.64
N GLY A 231 3.20 7.66 -14.17
CA GLY A 231 4.24 8.65 -14.25
C GLY A 231 5.54 8.22 -13.56
N ILE A 232 5.47 7.57 -12.40
CA ILE A 232 6.66 6.98 -11.75
C ILE A 232 7.30 5.94 -12.66
N LEU A 233 6.53 4.98 -13.18
CA LEU A 233 7.03 3.90 -14.04
C LEU A 233 7.62 4.38 -15.36
N LEU A 234 7.07 5.44 -15.95
CA LEU A 234 7.64 6.06 -17.15
C LEU A 234 8.97 6.77 -16.84
N ARG A 235 9.04 7.52 -15.73
CA ARG A 235 10.28 8.19 -15.31
C ARG A 235 11.39 7.21 -14.97
N THR A 236 11.09 6.08 -14.34
CA THR A 236 12.12 5.07 -14.03
C THR A 236 12.77 4.50 -15.29
N ARG A 237 12.07 4.46 -16.42
CA ARG A 237 12.61 4.00 -17.72
C ARG A 237 13.55 5.01 -18.39
N LEU A 238 13.48 6.29 -18.04
CA LEU A 238 14.39 7.33 -18.56
C LEU A 238 15.78 7.24 -17.92
N CYS A 239 15.88 6.61 -16.75
CA CYS A 239 17.13 6.47 -16.01
C CYS A 239 17.81 5.14 -16.33
N LYS A 240 19.12 5.18 -16.62
CA LYS A 240 19.93 3.95 -16.83
C LYS A 240 20.06 3.10 -15.56
N ILE A 241 19.95 3.72 -14.38
CA ILE A 241 20.11 3.09 -13.07
C ILE A 241 18.94 3.52 -12.20
N LEU A 242 18.22 2.55 -11.65
CA LEU A 242 17.16 2.74 -10.66
C LEU A 242 17.65 2.26 -9.30
N ILE A 243 17.56 3.10 -8.28
CA ILE A 243 17.82 2.73 -6.89
C ILE A 243 16.45 2.66 -6.19
N SER A 244 16.20 1.53 -5.54
CA SER A 244 15.02 1.31 -4.71
C SER A 244 15.45 0.85 -3.33
N SER A 245 14.75 1.32 -2.31
CA SER A 245 14.98 0.95 -0.91
C SER A 245 13.65 0.97 -0.16
N ASP A 246 13.50 0.06 0.80
CA ASP A 246 12.36 0.04 1.71
C ASP A 246 12.76 0.73 3.01
N ILE A 247 11.95 1.68 3.46
CA ILE A 247 12.19 2.41 4.71
C ILE A 247 11.43 1.69 5.81
N GLU A 248 12.16 0.96 6.65
CA GLU A 248 11.57 0.23 7.76
C GLU A 248 10.82 1.19 8.69
N LYS A 249 9.54 0.89 8.98
CA LYS A 249 8.71 1.62 9.95
C LYS A 249 8.58 3.14 9.69
N ALA A 250 8.62 3.58 8.43
CA ALA A 250 8.59 5.01 8.06
C ALA A 250 7.48 5.82 8.76
N PHE A 251 6.25 5.30 8.82
CA PHE A 251 5.13 6.00 9.47
C PHE A 251 5.29 6.15 10.99
N LEU A 252 6.00 5.23 11.66
CA LEU A 252 6.23 5.29 13.10
C LEU A 252 7.33 6.31 13.47
N MET A 253 8.06 6.82 12.48
CA MET A 253 9.06 7.87 12.67
C MET A 253 8.45 9.27 12.71
N VAL A 254 7.15 9.43 12.45
CA VAL A 254 6.45 10.71 12.58
C VAL A 254 5.84 10.79 13.98
N GLY A 255 6.27 11.77 14.76
CA GLY A 255 5.74 12.03 16.10
C GLY A 255 4.38 12.73 16.05
N LEU A 256 3.61 12.57 17.12
CA LEU A 256 2.33 13.24 17.30
C LEU A 256 2.46 14.38 18.32
N ASN A 257 1.88 15.53 18.01
CA ASN A 257 1.85 16.67 18.92
C ASN A 257 1.10 16.30 20.21
N HIS A 258 1.55 16.78 21.37
CA HIS A 258 0.90 16.57 22.66
C HIS A 258 -0.59 16.93 22.65
N LYS A 259 -0.94 18.04 21.99
CA LYS A 259 -2.33 18.51 21.85
C LYS A 259 -3.25 17.57 21.08
N SER A 260 -2.70 16.59 20.37
CA SER A 260 -3.45 15.56 19.65
C SER A 260 -3.50 14.23 20.41
N ARG A 261 -2.81 14.14 21.56
CA ARG A 261 -2.82 13.01 22.50
C ARG A 261 -3.76 13.26 23.68
N GLU A 262 -3.89 14.52 24.09
CA GLU A 262 -4.90 15.04 25.03
C GLU A 262 -6.30 15.09 24.39
#